data_AF-A0A0S8GNP0-F1
#
_entry.id   AF-A0A0S8GNP0-F1
#
_cell.length_a   1.000
_cell.length_b   1.000
_cell.length_c   1.000
_cell.angle_alpha   90.00
_cell.angle_beta   90.00
_cell.angle_gamma   90.00
#
_symmetry.space_group_name_H-M   'P 1'
#
loop_
_entity.id
_entity.type
_entity.pdbx_description
1 polymer ?
#
loop_
_entity_poly.entity_id
_entity_poly.type
_entity_poly.pdbx_seq_one_letter_code
_entity_poly.pdbx_strand_id
1 'polypeptide(L)'
;MARLPTVEDYGARPSLRSNRIDLPDKSGVELADALNRSIATFVNMAAEKKQKNDRLQYALAKNALIDAELEEREALKDDPDTETHDRRYREATARRREEVFGRYAMDPSDQELLTAESEVIFERGAVSVNDRAREVRNEKRLVELDGNLRRNAERIRLADPNTANDLMFTTLDQVDAAVEQTGLDPLEAEKMKQGFVQEVAQDRLTVMDPEVRVKELERSLMTRRTDGPITQEDIREGKGSGSIADFLPADTVKKMLDATKEELKTENVKGDVYDIIDTVTRMYGETDAASLSLRKRKAREMLDRNDPDYAQKRDFLEMELTQRNNEDKAVDEMARDEIVTTLSQAIEGGASYGQLDSGLLSLLDVPTKNQLRVYAERWQDNDGFAESTNEDMYYAWTRMPQGQRAKLNINTPEWKTQFTREDWNRLATEQKVIQDAQATGKDPNIYRGDPDDEVLRGLLVGPSGMFKRVPPPGTAEYERYLRIDTEVNKRLVDESLRKYNQTGSGYLSPQEVREITAQTVAERVFVREIGTDPERVAAGLTEDEKKKAYIPIEKAQAQIVDTDGQGRPLSFADYARNLAESAGKEIDDKDIEEAYYYYVTGDTAAAKSRILGIGDY
;
A
#
# COMPACT_ATOMS: atom_id res chain seq x y z
N MET A 1 -52.76 -20.34 11.57
CA MET A 1 -52.14 -20.53 10.24
C MET A 1 -53.26 -20.79 9.24
N ALA A 2 -53.43 -19.90 8.25
CA ALA A 2 -54.40 -20.11 7.18
C ALA A 2 -53.90 -21.25 6.26
N ARG A 3 -54.72 -22.27 6.02
CA ARG A 3 -54.39 -23.36 5.09
C ARG A 3 -54.44 -22.81 3.66
N LEU A 4 -53.42 -23.13 2.86
CA LEU A 4 -53.43 -22.88 1.42
C LEU A 4 -54.54 -23.72 0.75
N PRO A 5 -55.22 -23.20 -0.30
CA PRO A 5 -56.26 -23.93 -1.01
C PRO A 5 -55.72 -25.21 -1.63
N THR A 6 -56.49 -26.29 -1.52
CA THR A 6 -56.18 -27.61 -2.08
C THR A 6 -56.91 -27.82 -3.40
N VAL A 7 -56.48 -28.81 -4.19
CA VAL A 7 -57.05 -29.13 -5.52
C VAL A 7 -58.56 -29.46 -5.43
N GLU A 8 -59.04 -29.84 -4.25
CA GLU A 8 -60.44 -30.15 -3.95
C GLU A 8 -61.32 -28.88 -3.90
N ASP A 9 -60.73 -27.71 -3.62
CA ASP A 9 -61.43 -26.42 -3.50
C ASP A 9 -61.80 -25.80 -4.86
N TYR A 10 -61.29 -26.35 -5.97
CA TYR A 10 -61.48 -25.81 -7.33
C TYR A 10 -62.65 -26.44 -8.12
N GLY A 11 -63.45 -27.32 -7.51
CA GLY A 11 -64.58 -27.96 -8.17
C GLY A 11 -64.19 -28.97 -9.26
N ALA A 12 -65.08 -29.94 -9.53
CA ALA A 12 -64.81 -31.03 -10.45
C ALA A 12 -64.57 -30.53 -11.88
N ARG A 13 -63.39 -30.81 -12.45
CA ARG A 13 -63.11 -30.58 -13.87
C ARG A 13 -64.07 -31.41 -14.73
N PRO A 14 -64.64 -30.86 -15.82
CA PRO A 14 -65.45 -31.65 -16.75
C PRO A 14 -64.58 -32.74 -17.38
N SER A 15 -64.85 -34.00 -17.06
CA SER A 15 -64.24 -35.14 -17.74
C SER A 15 -64.86 -35.29 -19.13
N LEU A 16 -64.04 -35.34 -20.17
CA LEU A 16 -64.46 -35.77 -21.51
C LEU A 16 -64.82 -37.26 -21.47
N ARG A 17 -66.09 -37.57 -21.14
CA ARG A 17 -66.66 -38.89 -21.39
C ARG A 17 -67.14 -38.95 -22.83
N SER A 18 -66.42 -39.69 -23.66
CA SER A 18 -66.90 -40.12 -24.97
C SER A 18 -68.04 -41.13 -24.78
N ASN A 19 -69.28 -40.67 -24.79
CA ASN A 19 -70.43 -41.56 -24.95
C ASN A 19 -70.49 -42.01 -26.41
N ARG A 20 -69.81 -43.11 -26.73
CA ARG A 20 -70.03 -43.86 -27.96
C ARG A 20 -71.35 -44.61 -27.78
N ILE A 21 -72.42 -44.09 -28.36
CA ILE A 21 -73.72 -44.75 -28.42
C ILE A 21 -73.78 -45.47 -29.77
N ASP A 22 -73.65 -46.79 -29.76
CA ASP A 22 -74.22 -47.65 -30.80
C ASP A 22 -75.71 -47.85 -30.48
N LEU A 23 -76.58 -47.74 -31.48
CA LEU A 23 -77.76 -48.61 -31.69
C LEU A 23 -78.46 -48.25 -33.04
N PRO A 24 -79.23 -49.19 -33.62
CA PRO A 24 -79.51 -49.28 -35.04
C PRO A 24 -80.83 -48.63 -35.48
N ASP A 25 -80.79 -48.17 -36.73
CA ASP A 25 -81.79 -48.26 -37.81
C ASP A 25 -83.27 -47.97 -37.47
N LYS A 26 -83.79 -46.83 -37.97
CA LYS A 26 -85.12 -46.72 -38.62
C LYS A 26 -85.29 -45.40 -39.40
N SER A 27 -85.20 -45.56 -40.71
CA SER A 27 -85.39 -44.61 -41.82
C SER A 27 -86.61 -43.67 -41.76
N GLY A 28 -86.39 -42.42 -42.20
CA GLY A 28 -87.42 -41.61 -42.89
C GLY A 28 -87.55 -40.15 -42.43
N VAL A 29 -87.30 -39.88 -41.14
CA VAL A 29 -87.31 -38.51 -40.54
C VAL A 29 -85.88 -38.02 -40.26
N GLU A 30 -84.88 -38.87 -40.49
CA GLU A 30 -83.52 -38.71 -39.97
C GLU A 30 -82.64 -37.72 -40.74
N LEU A 31 -82.93 -37.37 -42.00
CA LEU A 31 -82.01 -36.46 -42.72
C LEU A 31 -82.09 -35.03 -42.17
N ALA A 32 -83.29 -34.53 -41.88
CA ALA A 32 -83.47 -33.20 -41.28
C ALA A 32 -83.03 -33.17 -39.81
N ASP A 33 -83.30 -34.23 -39.05
CA ASP A 33 -82.88 -34.36 -37.65
C ASP A 33 -81.38 -34.62 -37.49
N ALA A 34 -80.74 -35.35 -38.41
CA ALA A 34 -79.28 -35.54 -38.43
C ALA A 34 -78.56 -34.26 -38.87
N LEU A 35 -79.12 -33.50 -39.83
CA LEU A 35 -78.59 -32.19 -40.16
C LEU A 35 -78.72 -31.23 -38.97
N ASN A 36 -79.89 -31.15 -38.33
CA ASN A 36 -80.11 -30.33 -37.15
C ASN A 36 -79.21 -30.74 -35.98
N ARG A 37 -78.98 -32.04 -35.77
CA ARG A 37 -78.02 -32.55 -34.76
C ARG A 37 -76.57 -32.24 -35.10
N SER A 38 -76.17 -32.33 -36.38
CA SER A 38 -74.82 -31.94 -36.81
C SER A 38 -74.59 -30.43 -36.68
N ILE A 39 -75.57 -29.61 -37.04
CA ILE A 39 -75.54 -28.15 -36.88
C ILE A 39 -75.46 -27.80 -35.39
N ALA A 40 -76.28 -28.43 -34.54
CA ALA A 40 -76.20 -28.24 -33.09
C ALA A 40 -74.83 -28.66 -32.51
N THR A 41 -74.22 -29.73 -33.02
CA THR A 41 -72.88 -30.18 -32.60
C THR A 41 -71.80 -29.20 -33.05
N PHE A 42 -71.87 -28.70 -34.30
CA PHE A 42 -70.94 -27.68 -34.80
C PHE A 42 -71.11 -26.33 -34.08
N VAL A 43 -72.33 -25.91 -33.78
CA VAL A 43 -72.62 -24.71 -32.99
C VAL A 43 -72.10 -24.86 -31.57
N ASN A 44 -72.28 -26.02 -30.93
CA ASN A 44 -71.73 -26.31 -29.60
C ASN A 44 -70.20 -26.36 -29.60
N MET A 45 -69.57 -26.98 -30.60
CA MET A 45 -68.11 -26.98 -30.76
C MET A 45 -67.54 -25.59 -31.04
N ALA A 46 -68.23 -24.78 -31.86
CA ALA A 46 -67.84 -23.41 -32.12
C ALA A 46 -68.00 -22.53 -30.87
N ALA A 47 -69.08 -22.71 -30.10
CA ALA A 47 -69.30 -22.04 -28.82
C ALA A 47 -68.24 -22.44 -27.77
N GLU A 48 -67.91 -23.73 -27.67
CA GLU A 48 -66.88 -24.23 -26.77
C GLU A 48 -65.49 -23.72 -27.17
N LYS A 49 -65.19 -23.68 -28.48
CA LYS A 49 -63.92 -23.13 -28.99
C LYS A 49 -63.84 -21.62 -28.73
N LYS A 50 -64.93 -20.87 -28.92
CA LYS A 50 -65.01 -19.44 -28.59
C LYS A 50 -64.73 -19.23 -27.10
N GLN A 51 -65.46 -19.92 -26.21
CA GLN A 51 -65.25 -19.83 -24.77
C GLN A 51 -63.83 -20.19 -24.32
N LYS A 52 -63.21 -21.21 -24.93
CA LYS A 52 -61.80 -21.56 -24.65
C LYS A 52 -60.85 -20.45 -25.11
N ASN A 53 -61.11 -19.85 -26.26
CA ASN A 53 -60.31 -18.75 -26.78
C ASN A 53 -60.45 -17.49 -25.91
N ASP A 54 -61.67 -17.13 -25.51
CA ASP A 54 -61.94 -15.96 -24.67
C ASP A 54 -61.25 -16.11 -23.30
N ARG A 55 -61.34 -17.30 -22.68
CA ARG A 55 -60.60 -17.62 -21.44
C ARG A 55 -59.08 -17.52 -21.61
N LEU A 56 -58.55 -17.92 -22.76
CA LEU A 56 -57.13 -17.81 -23.05
C LEU A 56 -56.72 -16.33 -23.21
N GLN A 57 -57.49 -15.54 -23.96
CA GLN A 57 -57.23 -14.10 -24.14
C GLN A 57 -57.26 -13.36 -22.80
N TYR A 58 -58.26 -13.65 -21.96
CA TYR A 58 -58.35 -13.11 -20.60
C TYR A 58 -57.14 -13.47 -19.74
N ALA A 59 -56.73 -14.75 -19.73
CA ALA A 59 -55.57 -15.18 -18.95
C ALA A 59 -54.26 -14.53 -19.42
N LEU A 60 -54.08 -14.39 -20.74
CA LEU A 60 -52.92 -13.70 -21.32
C LEU A 60 -52.91 -12.22 -20.98
N ALA A 61 -54.06 -11.54 -21.05
CA ALA A 61 -54.20 -10.14 -20.68
C ALA A 61 -53.93 -9.93 -19.19
N LYS A 62 -54.44 -10.79 -18.32
CA LYS A 62 -54.19 -10.75 -16.88
C LYS A 62 -52.70 -10.93 -16.55
N ASN A 63 -52.04 -11.91 -17.16
CA ASN A 63 -50.61 -12.10 -16.97
C ASN A 63 -49.81 -10.88 -17.46
N ALA A 64 -50.16 -10.31 -18.61
CA ALA A 64 -49.50 -9.11 -19.12
C ALA A 64 -49.65 -7.90 -18.19
N LEU A 65 -50.79 -7.76 -17.48
CA LEU A 65 -50.97 -6.72 -16.47
C LEU A 65 -50.12 -6.95 -15.21
N ILE A 66 -49.98 -8.21 -14.80
CA ILE A 66 -49.10 -8.58 -13.66
C ILE A 66 -47.64 -8.33 -14.03
N ASP A 67 -47.22 -8.75 -15.22
CA ASP A 67 -45.85 -8.54 -15.70
C ASP A 67 -45.53 -7.04 -15.79
N ALA A 68 -46.46 -6.25 -16.33
CA ALA A 68 -46.33 -4.79 -16.38
C ALA A 68 -46.24 -4.16 -14.97
N GLU A 69 -47.05 -4.61 -14.00
CA GLU A 69 -46.94 -4.13 -12.61
C GLU A 69 -45.56 -4.41 -12.01
N LEU A 70 -45.03 -5.61 -12.23
CA LEU A 70 -43.71 -5.98 -11.74
C LEU A 70 -42.59 -5.17 -12.40
N GLU A 71 -42.67 -4.93 -13.71
CA GLU A 71 -41.73 -4.08 -14.45
C GLU A 71 -41.71 -2.64 -13.90
N GLU A 72 -42.88 -2.03 -13.70
CA GLU A 72 -42.95 -0.65 -13.20
C GLU A 72 -42.49 -0.53 -11.74
N ARG A 73 -42.67 -1.58 -10.92
CA ARG A 73 -42.10 -1.64 -9.57
C ARG A 73 -40.59 -1.72 -9.57
N GLU A 74 -40.03 -2.60 -10.39
CA GLU A 74 -38.57 -2.74 -10.47
C GLU A 74 -37.93 -1.47 -11.03
N ALA A 75 -38.58 -0.78 -11.97
CA ALA A 75 -38.10 0.48 -12.54
C ALA A 75 -37.96 1.61 -11.52
N LEU A 76 -38.76 1.60 -10.44
CA LEU A 76 -38.73 2.63 -9.39
C LEU A 76 -37.89 2.25 -8.17
N LYS A 77 -37.39 1.02 -8.11
CA LYS A 77 -36.70 0.46 -6.93
C LYS A 77 -35.43 1.22 -6.54
N ASP A 78 -34.67 1.66 -7.54
CA ASP A 78 -33.40 2.39 -7.37
C ASP A 78 -33.54 3.88 -7.69
N ASP A 79 -34.77 4.38 -7.85
CA ASP A 79 -35.03 5.77 -8.24
C ASP A 79 -34.92 6.70 -7.00
N PRO A 80 -34.01 7.70 -7.01
CA PRO A 80 -33.80 8.59 -5.88
C PRO A 80 -34.96 9.57 -5.62
N ASP A 81 -35.84 9.81 -6.60
CA ASP A 81 -36.96 10.76 -6.49
C ASP A 81 -38.21 10.12 -5.86
N THR A 82 -38.09 9.76 -4.59
CA THR A 82 -39.16 9.11 -3.81
C THR A 82 -40.45 9.93 -3.65
N GLU A 83 -40.41 11.25 -3.88
CA GLU A 83 -41.59 12.11 -3.78
C GLU A 83 -42.55 11.91 -4.95
N THR A 84 -42.06 11.48 -6.11
CA THR A 84 -42.88 11.28 -7.32
C THR A 84 -43.20 9.83 -7.62
N HIS A 85 -42.74 8.88 -6.80
CA HIS A 85 -42.92 7.43 -7.00
C HIS A 85 -44.38 7.01 -7.22
N ASP A 86 -45.32 7.39 -6.34
CA ASP A 86 -46.74 6.99 -6.46
C ASP A 86 -47.36 7.52 -7.76
N ARG A 87 -47.15 8.79 -8.06
CA ARG A 87 -47.67 9.44 -9.28
C ARG A 87 -47.11 8.75 -10.53
N ARG A 88 -45.80 8.55 -10.61
CA ARG A 88 -45.14 7.93 -11.77
C ARG A 88 -45.57 6.47 -11.95
N TYR A 89 -45.71 5.72 -10.86
CA TYR A 89 -46.21 4.36 -10.88
C TYR A 89 -47.65 4.28 -11.41
N ARG A 90 -48.56 5.14 -10.91
CA ARG A 90 -49.96 5.20 -11.35
C ARG A 90 -50.07 5.64 -12.82
N GLU A 91 -49.30 6.65 -13.25
CA GLU A 91 -49.24 7.10 -14.64
C GLU A 91 -48.70 6.01 -15.59
N ALA A 92 -47.72 5.22 -15.16
CA ALA A 92 -47.16 4.13 -15.95
C ALA A 92 -48.13 2.95 -16.06
N THR A 93 -48.65 2.45 -14.94
CA THR A 93 -49.59 1.32 -14.91
C THR A 93 -50.91 1.63 -15.64
N ALA A 94 -51.40 2.87 -15.60
CA ALA A 94 -52.54 3.30 -16.42
C ALA A 94 -52.27 3.16 -17.92
N ARG A 95 -51.10 3.61 -18.40
CA ARG A 95 -50.68 3.43 -19.80
C ARG A 95 -50.56 1.96 -20.19
N ARG A 96 -49.96 1.14 -19.32
CA ARG A 96 -49.83 -0.32 -19.55
C ARG A 96 -51.18 -1.01 -19.65
N ARG A 97 -52.17 -0.58 -18.84
CA ARG A 97 -53.54 -1.11 -18.92
C ARG A 97 -54.18 -0.84 -20.28
N GLU A 98 -54.05 0.38 -20.80
CA GLU A 98 -54.54 0.74 -22.13
C GLU A 98 -53.88 -0.10 -23.24
N GLU A 99 -52.56 -0.29 -23.16
CA GLU A 99 -51.80 -1.13 -24.10
C GLU A 99 -52.27 -2.59 -24.08
N VAL A 100 -52.48 -3.17 -22.90
CA VAL A 100 -52.94 -4.56 -22.76
C VAL A 100 -54.35 -4.72 -23.31
N PHE A 101 -55.28 -3.81 -23.00
CA PHE A 101 -56.65 -3.86 -23.52
C PHE A 101 -56.72 -3.63 -25.04
N GLY A 102 -55.79 -2.86 -25.62
CA GLY A 102 -55.66 -2.73 -27.07
C GLY A 102 -55.09 -3.98 -27.75
N ARG A 103 -54.30 -4.79 -27.03
CA ARG A 103 -53.60 -5.96 -27.58
C ARG A 103 -54.44 -7.24 -27.60
N TYR A 104 -55.29 -7.45 -26.60
CA TYR A 104 -56.07 -8.67 -26.45
C TYR A 104 -57.55 -8.41 -26.74
N ALA A 105 -58.10 -9.09 -27.75
CA ALA A 105 -59.52 -9.00 -28.09
C ALA A 105 -60.34 -9.82 -27.10
N MET A 106 -61.10 -9.14 -26.24
CA MET A 106 -61.92 -9.73 -25.18
C MET A 106 -63.37 -9.30 -25.31
N ASP A 107 -64.31 -10.14 -24.84
CA ASP A 107 -65.71 -9.76 -24.76
C ASP A 107 -65.89 -8.66 -23.68
N PRO A 108 -66.89 -7.75 -23.81
CA PRO A 108 -67.03 -6.60 -22.91
C PRO A 108 -67.14 -6.95 -21.42
N SER A 109 -67.78 -8.07 -21.08
CA SER A 109 -67.89 -8.54 -19.70
C SER A 109 -66.54 -8.94 -19.09
N ASP A 110 -65.67 -9.53 -19.91
CA ASP A 110 -64.34 -9.96 -19.49
C ASP A 110 -63.40 -8.76 -19.33
N GLN A 111 -63.57 -7.73 -20.17
CA GLN A 111 -62.88 -6.45 -20.02
C GLN A 111 -63.27 -5.72 -18.73
N GLU A 112 -64.56 -5.72 -18.37
CA GLU A 112 -65.05 -5.09 -17.13
C GLU A 112 -64.51 -5.81 -15.89
N LEU A 113 -64.56 -7.16 -15.89
CA LEU A 113 -63.96 -7.96 -14.81
C LEU A 113 -62.45 -7.72 -14.70
N LEU A 114 -61.73 -7.72 -15.82
CA LEU A 114 -60.28 -7.50 -15.81
C LEU A 114 -59.92 -6.07 -15.39
N THR A 115 -60.77 -5.09 -15.67
CA THR A 115 -60.62 -3.71 -15.19
C THR A 115 -60.64 -3.68 -13.66
N ALA A 116 -61.66 -4.27 -13.03
CA ALA A 116 -61.74 -4.34 -11.58
C ALA A 116 -60.57 -5.11 -10.94
N GLU A 117 -60.15 -6.23 -11.53
CA GLU A 117 -58.98 -6.97 -11.04
C GLU A 117 -57.68 -6.17 -11.17
N SER A 118 -57.50 -5.47 -12.29
CA SER A 118 -56.30 -4.67 -12.54
C SER A 118 -56.18 -3.48 -11.58
N GLU A 119 -57.28 -2.94 -11.07
CA GLU A 119 -57.27 -1.93 -10.01
C GLU A 119 -56.70 -2.50 -8.72
N VAL A 120 -57.13 -3.70 -8.32
CA VAL A 120 -56.59 -4.38 -7.13
C VAL A 120 -55.11 -4.71 -7.29
N ILE A 121 -54.68 -5.17 -8.48
CA ILE A 121 -53.26 -5.43 -8.77
C ILE A 121 -52.45 -4.14 -8.63
N PHE A 122 -52.90 -3.05 -9.26
CA PHE A 122 -52.14 -1.80 -9.24
C PHE A 122 -52.14 -1.12 -7.87
N GLU A 123 -53.23 -1.15 -7.11
CA GLU A 123 -53.24 -0.60 -5.75
C GLU A 123 -52.30 -1.36 -4.80
N ARG A 124 -52.19 -2.69 -4.94
CA ARG A 124 -51.19 -3.46 -4.18
C ARG A 124 -49.76 -3.05 -4.53
N GLY A 125 -49.48 -2.89 -5.82
CA GLY A 125 -48.17 -2.41 -6.26
C GLY A 125 -47.89 -0.97 -5.81
N ALA A 126 -48.89 -0.08 -5.82
CA ALA A 126 -48.77 1.30 -5.33
C ALA A 126 -48.44 1.33 -3.83
N VAL A 127 -49.07 0.49 -3.01
CA VAL A 127 -48.71 0.34 -1.60
C VAL A 127 -47.26 -0.12 -1.45
N SER A 128 -46.84 -1.14 -2.20
CA SER A 128 -45.44 -1.62 -2.14
C SER A 128 -44.43 -0.54 -2.56
N VAL A 129 -44.73 0.26 -3.58
CA VAL A 129 -43.88 1.37 -4.03
C VAL A 129 -43.81 2.45 -2.95
N ASN A 130 -44.93 2.81 -2.32
CA ASN A 130 -44.98 3.79 -1.25
C ASN A 130 -44.24 3.34 0.02
N ASP A 131 -44.35 2.06 0.39
CA ASP A 131 -43.60 1.48 1.51
C ASP A 131 -42.09 1.57 1.23
N ARG A 132 -41.66 1.21 0.02
CA ARG A 132 -40.25 1.34 -0.39
C ARG A 132 -39.77 2.80 -0.39
N ALA A 133 -40.57 3.71 -0.95
CA ALA A 133 -40.28 5.14 -0.93
C ALA A 133 -40.17 5.70 0.50
N ARG A 134 -40.93 5.14 1.45
CA ARG A 134 -40.83 5.47 2.88
C ARG A 134 -39.54 4.93 3.49
N GLU A 135 -39.16 3.69 3.21
CA GLU A 135 -37.89 3.10 3.66
C GLU A 135 -36.69 3.95 3.22
N VAL A 136 -36.61 4.29 1.93
CA VAL A 136 -35.51 5.10 1.37
C VAL A 136 -35.46 6.50 2.01
N ARG A 137 -36.62 7.14 2.25
CA ARG A 137 -36.69 8.43 2.97
C ARG A 137 -36.20 8.31 4.41
N ASN A 138 -36.54 7.21 5.09
CA ASN A 138 -36.09 6.95 6.44
C ASN A 138 -34.57 6.71 6.49
N GLU A 139 -34.02 5.90 5.59
CA GLU A 139 -32.58 5.67 5.47
C GLU A 139 -31.81 6.98 5.26
N LYS A 140 -32.28 7.84 4.33
CA LYS A 140 -31.68 9.15 4.09
C LYS A 140 -31.67 10.02 5.34
N ARG A 141 -32.77 10.05 6.10
CA ARG A 141 -32.86 10.80 7.35
C ARG A 141 -31.92 10.26 8.43
N LEU A 142 -31.73 8.94 8.52
CA LEU A 142 -30.77 8.34 9.45
C LEU A 142 -29.33 8.69 9.09
N VAL A 143 -29.00 8.74 7.79
CA VAL A 143 -27.68 9.21 7.31
C VAL A 143 -27.49 10.70 7.65
N GLU A 144 -28.51 11.54 7.45
CA GLU A 144 -28.47 12.95 7.83
C GLU A 144 -28.31 13.13 9.35
N LEU A 145 -28.98 12.30 10.15
CA LEU A 145 -28.84 12.28 11.61
C LEU A 145 -27.39 11.95 12.01
N ASP A 146 -26.80 10.87 11.48
CA ASP A 146 -25.40 10.50 11.75
C ASP A 146 -24.44 11.65 11.39
N GLY A 147 -24.64 12.28 10.23
CA GLY A 147 -23.87 13.46 9.83
C GLY A 147 -24.05 14.67 10.76
N ASN A 148 -25.23 14.85 11.34
CA ASN A 148 -25.49 15.89 12.35
C ASN A 148 -24.83 15.55 13.69
N LEU A 149 -24.90 14.29 14.14
CA LEU A 149 -24.25 13.83 15.37
C LEU A 149 -22.74 14.13 15.32
N ARG A 150 -22.05 13.72 14.24
CA ARG A 150 -20.60 13.99 14.09
C ARG A 150 -20.27 15.48 14.08
N ARG A 151 -21.06 16.29 13.36
CA ARG A 151 -20.87 17.76 13.35
C ARG A 151 -21.08 18.38 14.73
N ASN A 152 -22.07 17.89 15.49
CA ASN A 152 -22.33 18.38 16.82
C ASN A 152 -21.25 17.94 17.81
N ALA A 153 -20.70 16.72 17.67
CA ALA A 153 -19.56 16.26 18.49
C ALA A 153 -18.37 17.23 18.39
N GLU A 154 -17.99 17.61 17.16
CA GLU A 154 -16.91 18.58 16.93
C GLU A 154 -17.23 19.97 17.50
N ARG A 155 -18.49 20.43 17.38
CA ARG A 155 -18.91 21.72 17.97
C ARG A 155 -18.86 21.68 19.48
N ILE A 156 -19.27 20.57 20.09
CA ILE A 156 -19.25 20.38 21.55
C ILE A 156 -17.81 20.38 22.07
N ARG A 157 -16.89 19.72 21.35
CA ARG A 157 -15.47 19.67 21.70
C ARG A 157 -14.84 21.06 21.83
N LEU A 158 -15.22 21.99 20.97
CA LEU A 158 -14.67 23.36 20.94
C LEU A 158 -15.43 24.36 21.83
N ALA A 159 -16.61 23.99 22.32
CA ALA A 159 -17.48 24.88 23.08
C ALA A 159 -17.07 24.98 24.56
N ASP A 160 -17.40 26.11 25.20
CA ASP A 160 -17.30 26.25 26.66
C ASP A 160 -18.24 25.24 27.36
N PRO A 161 -18.02 24.94 28.66
CA PRO A 161 -18.77 23.88 29.36
C PRO A 161 -20.30 24.01 29.32
N ASN A 162 -20.84 25.23 29.39
CA ASN A 162 -22.28 25.44 29.39
C ASN A 162 -22.86 25.24 27.99
N THR A 163 -22.26 25.89 26.98
CA THR A 163 -22.68 25.75 25.58
C THR A 163 -22.59 24.30 25.10
N ALA A 164 -21.56 23.58 25.53
CA ALA A 164 -21.39 22.16 25.22
C ALA A 164 -22.50 21.27 25.78
N ASN A 165 -22.90 21.48 27.04
CA ASN A 165 -24.00 20.73 27.64
C ASN A 165 -25.32 21.00 26.91
N ASP A 166 -25.60 22.27 26.58
CA ASP A 166 -26.80 22.65 25.83
C ASP A 166 -26.81 22.01 24.43
N LEU A 167 -25.68 22.03 23.72
CA LEU A 167 -25.53 21.40 22.41
C LEU A 167 -25.70 19.88 22.49
N MET A 168 -25.17 19.25 23.54
CA MET A 168 -25.31 17.82 23.76
C MET A 168 -26.78 17.44 24.01
N PHE A 169 -27.48 18.14 24.90
CA PHE A 169 -28.92 17.90 25.14
C PHE A 169 -29.76 18.18 23.89
N THR A 170 -29.48 19.26 23.17
CA THR A 170 -30.15 19.56 21.89
C THR A 170 -29.93 18.45 20.87
N THR A 171 -28.74 17.84 20.85
CA THR A 171 -28.42 16.73 19.95
C THR A 171 -29.15 15.44 20.35
N LEU A 172 -29.31 15.18 21.65
CA LEU A 172 -30.12 14.06 22.14
C LEU A 172 -31.60 14.23 21.77
N ASP A 173 -32.13 15.45 21.90
CA ASP A 173 -33.50 15.78 21.48
C ASP A 173 -33.68 15.59 19.95
N GLN A 174 -32.63 15.83 19.14
CA GLN A 174 -32.65 15.53 17.70
C GLN A 174 -32.75 14.03 17.41
N VAL A 175 -32.10 13.18 18.21
CA VAL A 175 -32.24 11.72 18.08
C VAL A 175 -33.68 11.30 18.43
N ASP A 176 -34.26 11.86 19.49
CA ASP A 176 -35.67 11.59 19.85
C ASP A 176 -36.65 12.00 18.76
N ALA A 177 -36.48 13.21 18.21
CA ALA A 177 -37.29 13.67 17.09
C ALA A 177 -37.14 12.77 15.85
N ALA A 178 -35.95 12.21 15.62
CA ALA A 178 -35.71 11.27 14.52
C ALA A 178 -36.41 9.93 14.74
N VAL A 179 -36.51 9.43 15.98
CA VAL A 179 -37.28 8.22 16.34
C VAL A 179 -38.74 8.38 15.94
N GLU A 180 -39.36 9.50 16.34
CA GLU A 180 -40.76 9.78 16.04
C GLU A 180 -41.03 9.87 14.52
N GLN A 181 -40.07 10.38 13.75
CA GLN A 181 -40.24 10.61 12.32
C GLN A 181 -39.88 9.43 11.42
N THR A 182 -38.92 8.60 11.81
CA THR A 182 -38.39 7.50 10.98
C THR A 182 -38.94 6.14 11.40
N GLY A 183 -39.47 6.02 12.62
CA GLY A 183 -39.84 4.72 13.19
C GLY A 183 -38.61 3.86 13.55
N LEU A 184 -37.46 4.51 13.78
CA LEU A 184 -36.27 3.88 14.32
C LEU A 184 -36.62 3.12 15.60
N ASP A 185 -36.03 1.93 15.77
CA ASP A 185 -36.26 1.13 16.96
C ASP A 185 -35.78 1.89 18.22
N PRO A 186 -36.59 1.99 19.29
CA PRO A 186 -36.22 2.73 20.50
C PRO A 186 -34.91 2.24 21.14
N LEU A 187 -34.56 0.95 21.02
CA LEU A 187 -33.30 0.43 21.55
C LEU A 187 -32.10 0.87 20.72
N GLU A 188 -32.25 0.95 19.39
CA GLU A 188 -31.21 1.48 18.51
C GLU A 188 -30.99 2.98 18.75
N ALA A 189 -32.06 3.73 18.95
CA ALA A 189 -31.98 5.14 19.29
C ALA A 189 -31.24 5.39 20.62
N GLU A 190 -31.55 4.62 21.65
CA GLU A 190 -30.87 4.71 22.94
C GLU A 190 -29.38 4.36 22.82
N LYS A 191 -29.04 3.36 22.01
CA LYS A 191 -27.62 3.04 21.70
C LYS A 191 -26.92 4.20 20.98
N MET A 192 -27.58 4.85 20.02
CA MET A 192 -27.02 6.02 19.34
C MET A 192 -26.76 7.17 20.31
N LYS A 193 -27.71 7.46 21.21
CA LYS A 193 -27.54 8.48 22.25
C LYS A 193 -26.36 8.15 23.15
N GLN A 194 -26.32 6.93 23.69
CA GLN A 194 -25.24 6.51 24.58
C GLN A 194 -23.87 6.54 23.89
N GLY A 195 -23.79 6.05 22.66
CA GLY A 195 -22.55 6.09 21.86
C GLY A 195 -22.07 7.51 21.61
N PHE A 196 -22.97 8.40 21.17
CA PHE A 196 -22.66 9.80 20.93
C PHE A 196 -22.13 10.50 22.19
N VAL A 197 -22.81 10.35 23.32
CA VAL A 197 -22.40 11.05 24.55
C VAL A 197 -21.10 10.48 25.12
N GLN A 198 -20.86 9.17 25.01
CA GLN A 198 -19.60 8.56 25.41
C GLN A 198 -18.43 9.06 24.57
N GLU A 199 -18.60 9.13 23.23
CA GLU A 199 -17.59 9.66 22.31
C GLU A 199 -17.23 11.11 22.67
N VAL A 200 -18.24 11.97 22.79
CA VAL A 200 -18.08 13.38 23.16
C VAL A 200 -17.39 13.55 24.52
N ALA A 201 -17.78 12.75 25.51
CA ALA A 201 -17.19 12.79 26.83
C ALA A 201 -15.70 12.40 26.80
N GLN A 202 -15.37 11.31 26.10
CA GLN A 202 -14.00 10.83 25.97
C GLN A 202 -13.12 11.84 25.23
N ASP A 203 -13.58 12.36 24.10
CA ASP A 203 -12.84 13.33 23.29
C ASP A 203 -12.55 14.61 24.05
N ARG A 204 -13.58 15.14 24.74
CA ARG A 204 -13.41 16.36 25.51
C ARG A 204 -12.44 16.16 26.66
N LEU A 205 -12.57 15.07 27.41
CA LEU A 205 -11.64 14.76 28.50
C LEU A 205 -10.20 14.67 27.96
N THR A 206 -9.99 14.02 26.83
CA THR A 206 -8.65 13.84 26.23
C THR A 206 -7.97 15.16 25.84
N VAL A 207 -8.74 16.19 25.44
CA VAL A 207 -8.18 17.51 25.08
C VAL A 207 -8.15 18.51 26.24
N MET A 208 -8.74 18.16 27.40
CA MET A 208 -8.64 18.98 28.59
C MET A 208 -7.21 18.98 29.14
N ASP A 209 -6.84 20.11 29.74
CA ASP A 209 -5.67 20.22 30.60
C ASP A 209 -5.68 19.10 31.66
N PRO A 210 -4.55 18.39 31.88
CA PRO A 210 -4.51 17.24 32.77
C PRO A 210 -4.97 17.54 34.21
N GLU A 211 -4.69 18.73 34.76
CA GLU A 211 -5.15 19.10 36.12
C GLU A 211 -6.67 19.26 36.18
N VAL A 212 -7.25 19.88 35.16
CA VAL A 212 -8.70 20.06 35.04
C VAL A 212 -9.38 18.71 34.82
N ARG A 213 -8.77 17.86 33.98
CA ARG A 213 -9.26 16.51 33.68
C ARG A 213 -9.31 15.63 34.94
N VAL A 214 -8.28 15.67 35.80
CA VAL A 214 -8.31 14.95 37.10
C VAL A 214 -9.48 15.41 37.95
N LYS A 215 -9.72 16.71 38.08
CA LYS A 215 -10.84 17.26 38.88
C LYS A 215 -12.20 16.78 38.36
N GLU A 216 -12.39 16.77 37.05
CA GLU A 216 -13.62 16.28 36.41
C GLU A 216 -13.83 14.76 36.65
N LEU A 217 -12.80 13.95 36.40
CA LEU A 217 -12.85 12.50 36.59
C LEU A 217 -13.08 12.10 38.07
N GLU A 218 -12.40 12.76 39.01
CA GLU A 218 -12.60 12.54 40.45
C GLU A 218 -13.98 12.97 40.92
N ARG A 219 -14.47 14.12 40.43
CA ARG A 219 -15.83 14.60 40.73
C ARG A 219 -16.88 13.57 40.32
N SER A 220 -16.75 12.98 39.13
CA SER A 220 -17.65 11.92 38.67
C SER A 220 -17.59 10.68 39.57
N LEU A 221 -16.39 10.18 39.89
CA LEU A 221 -16.24 8.99 40.73
C LEU A 221 -16.75 9.18 42.17
N MET A 222 -16.61 10.38 42.74
CA MET A 222 -17.03 10.65 44.12
C MET A 222 -18.54 10.70 44.29
N THR A 223 -19.28 11.17 43.30
CA THR A 223 -20.73 11.42 43.46
C THR A 223 -21.61 10.45 42.69
N ARG A 224 -21.07 9.68 41.73
CA ARG A 224 -21.86 8.70 40.99
C ARG A 224 -22.40 7.61 41.91
N ARG A 225 -23.65 7.21 41.70
CA ARG A 225 -24.35 6.17 42.46
C ARG A 225 -24.51 4.85 41.69
N THR A 226 -23.92 4.77 40.50
CA THR A 226 -24.06 3.66 39.56
C THR A 226 -22.71 3.32 38.92
N ASP A 227 -22.49 2.03 38.66
CA ASP A 227 -21.28 1.52 38.01
C ASP A 227 -21.30 1.74 36.47
N GLY A 228 -22.50 1.84 35.90
CA GLY A 228 -22.72 2.10 34.47
C GLY A 228 -22.68 3.60 34.09
N PRO A 229 -22.74 3.91 32.78
CA PRO A 229 -22.98 5.27 32.29
C PRO A 229 -24.23 5.88 32.93
N ILE A 230 -24.16 7.14 33.35
CA ILE A 230 -25.31 7.88 33.88
C ILE A 230 -26.18 8.35 32.70
N THR A 231 -27.48 8.05 32.72
CA THR A 231 -28.42 8.49 31.66
C THR A 231 -28.87 9.94 31.86
N GLN A 232 -29.57 10.49 30.86
CA GLN A 232 -30.14 11.83 30.94
C GLN A 232 -31.15 11.96 32.09
N GLU A 233 -31.99 10.93 32.29
CA GLU A 233 -32.93 10.84 33.41
C GLU A 233 -32.21 10.84 34.75
N ASP A 234 -31.11 10.10 34.87
CA ASP A 234 -30.33 10.07 36.10
C ASP A 234 -29.71 11.44 36.42
N ILE A 235 -29.27 12.20 35.41
CA ILE A 235 -28.79 13.58 35.59
C ILE A 235 -29.93 14.50 36.02
N ARG A 236 -31.11 14.41 35.39
CA ARG A 236 -32.30 15.19 35.76
C ARG A 236 -32.77 14.89 37.18
N GLU A 237 -32.61 13.65 37.64
CA GLU A 237 -32.89 13.21 39.01
C GLU A 237 -31.76 13.55 40.01
N GLY A 238 -30.69 14.21 39.57
CA GLY A 238 -29.58 14.63 40.42
C GLY A 238 -28.68 13.49 40.89
N LYS A 239 -28.65 12.36 40.17
CA LYS A 239 -27.77 11.21 40.46
C LYS A 239 -26.38 11.35 39.83
N GLY A 240 -26.19 12.28 38.90
CA GLY A 240 -24.90 12.65 38.32
C GLY A 240 -24.18 13.75 39.10
N SER A 241 -22.87 13.84 38.90
CA SER A 241 -22.00 14.89 39.43
C SER A 241 -22.12 16.22 38.69
N GLY A 242 -22.66 16.18 37.46
CA GLY A 242 -22.64 17.28 36.50
C GLY A 242 -21.29 17.40 35.79
N SER A 243 -20.46 16.35 35.85
CA SER A 243 -19.22 16.23 35.10
C SER A 243 -19.48 15.55 33.76
N ILE A 244 -18.73 15.92 32.74
CA ILE A 244 -18.79 15.22 31.46
C ILE A 244 -18.33 13.75 31.57
N ALA A 245 -17.55 13.41 32.60
CA ALA A 245 -17.13 12.03 32.86
C ALA A 245 -18.28 11.12 33.34
N ASP A 246 -19.42 11.68 33.76
CA ASP A 246 -20.58 10.91 34.24
C ASP A 246 -21.18 9.99 33.16
N PHE A 247 -21.00 10.35 31.90
CA PHE A 247 -21.48 9.57 30.77
C PHE A 247 -20.59 8.39 30.39
N LEU A 248 -19.40 8.29 31.00
CA LEU A 248 -18.51 7.16 30.80
C LEU A 248 -18.76 6.09 31.88
N PRO A 249 -18.57 4.79 31.55
CA PRO A 249 -18.56 3.72 32.55
C PRO A 249 -17.54 4.00 33.65
N ALA A 250 -17.83 3.62 34.90
CA ALA A 250 -16.96 3.91 36.05
C ALA A 250 -15.53 3.37 35.87
N ASP A 251 -15.39 2.18 35.29
CA ASP A 251 -14.09 1.58 34.98
C ASP A 251 -13.29 2.39 33.95
N THR A 252 -13.96 2.98 32.96
CA THR A 252 -13.33 3.86 31.97
C THR A 252 -12.86 5.15 32.62
N VAL A 253 -13.70 5.78 33.45
CA VAL A 253 -13.34 6.98 34.22
C VAL A 253 -12.13 6.72 35.11
N LYS A 254 -12.11 5.58 35.81
CA LYS A 254 -10.98 5.19 36.66
C LYS A 254 -9.69 4.98 35.87
N LYS A 255 -9.74 4.28 34.74
CA LYS A 255 -8.58 4.10 33.86
C LYS A 255 -8.05 5.42 33.33
N MET A 256 -8.94 6.32 32.90
CA MET A 256 -8.55 7.66 32.45
C MET A 256 -7.95 8.49 33.58
N LEU A 257 -8.47 8.36 34.80
CA LEU A 257 -7.94 9.06 35.98
C LEU A 257 -6.53 8.59 36.31
N ASP A 258 -6.31 7.28 36.35
CA ASP A 258 -5.00 6.69 36.62
C ASP A 258 -3.99 7.11 35.54
N ALA A 259 -4.38 7.06 34.26
CA ALA A 259 -3.55 7.50 33.14
C ALA A 259 -3.20 9.00 33.21
N THR A 260 -4.17 9.84 33.55
CA THR A 260 -3.96 11.31 33.65
C THR A 260 -3.09 11.66 34.86
N LYS A 261 -3.20 10.92 35.97
CA LYS A 261 -2.31 11.10 37.12
C LYS A 261 -0.86 10.74 36.79
N GLU A 262 -0.63 9.69 36.01
CA GLU A 262 0.71 9.35 35.50
C GLU A 262 1.22 10.38 34.47
N GLU A 263 0.34 10.94 33.65
CA GLU A 263 0.66 12.05 32.73
C GLU A 263 1.15 13.28 33.50
N LEU A 264 0.38 13.77 34.48
CA LEU A 264 0.76 14.88 35.36
C LEU A 264 2.06 14.62 36.12
N LYS A 265 2.22 13.40 36.64
CA LYS A 265 3.44 12.98 37.31
C LYS A 265 4.64 13.10 36.39
N THR A 266 4.52 12.62 35.16
CA THR A 266 5.58 12.70 34.13
C THR A 266 5.87 14.14 33.75
N GLU A 267 4.85 14.99 33.61
CA GLU A 267 5.00 16.41 33.25
C GLU A 267 5.72 17.19 34.35
N ASN A 268 5.36 16.99 35.61
CA ASN A 268 6.05 17.58 36.76
C ASN A 268 7.52 17.10 36.85
N VAL A 269 7.76 15.80 36.64
CA VAL A 269 9.12 15.24 36.57
C VAL A 269 9.96 15.94 35.49
N LYS A 270 9.38 16.18 34.30
CA LYS A 270 10.07 16.86 33.20
C LYS A 270 10.36 18.33 33.53
N GLY A 271 9.37 19.07 34.03
CA GLY A 271 9.52 20.49 34.37
C GLY A 271 10.66 20.72 35.36
N ASP A 272 10.65 19.98 36.48
CA ASP A 272 11.68 20.07 37.51
C ASP A 272 13.09 19.72 36.98
N VAL A 273 13.19 18.74 36.09
CA VAL A 273 14.46 18.29 35.53
C VAL A 273 15.01 19.29 34.50
N TYR A 274 14.16 19.90 33.67
CA TYR A 274 14.62 20.84 32.65
C TYR A 274 15.31 22.07 33.25
N ASP A 275 14.80 22.62 34.35
CA ASP A 275 15.43 23.74 35.05
C ASP A 275 16.84 23.39 35.55
N ILE A 276 17.02 22.16 36.04
CA ILE A 276 18.33 21.64 36.47
C ILE A 276 19.27 21.50 35.28
N ILE A 277 18.79 20.90 34.17
CA ILE A 277 19.55 20.70 32.95
C ILE A 277 20.03 22.04 32.37
N ASP A 278 19.14 23.02 32.27
CA ASP A 278 19.44 24.35 31.75
C ASP A 278 20.46 25.07 32.64
N THR A 279 20.36 24.89 33.95
CA THR A 279 21.32 25.46 34.91
C THR A 279 22.71 24.84 34.75
N VAL A 280 22.83 23.51 34.71
CA VAL A 280 24.14 22.87 34.57
C VAL A 280 24.75 23.08 33.19
N THR A 281 23.94 23.14 32.13
CA THR A 281 24.41 23.38 30.77
C THR A 281 24.99 24.78 30.65
N ARG A 282 24.33 25.79 31.22
CA ARG A 282 24.82 27.17 31.27
C ARG A 282 26.13 27.31 32.06
N MET A 283 26.30 26.52 33.13
CA MET A 283 27.49 26.59 33.98
C MET A 283 28.71 25.83 33.44
N TYR A 284 28.49 24.79 32.62
CA TYR A 284 29.53 23.84 32.19
C TYR A 284 29.46 23.54 30.69
N GLY A 285 29.23 24.58 29.86
CA GLY A 285 28.81 24.52 28.45
C GLY A 285 29.78 23.92 27.43
N GLU A 286 30.75 23.10 27.84
CA GLU A 286 31.61 22.35 26.93
C GLU A 286 30.96 21.01 26.53
N THR A 287 31.13 20.60 25.27
CA THR A 287 30.46 19.45 24.64
C THR A 287 31.26 18.13 24.73
N ASP A 288 32.43 18.15 25.39
CA ASP A 288 33.28 16.97 25.53
C ASP A 288 32.76 15.93 26.56
N ALA A 289 33.36 14.74 26.56
CA ALA A 289 32.93 13.64 27.42
C ALA A 289 33.18 13.88 28.92
N ALA A 290 34.21 14.63 29.28
CA ALA A 290 34.51 14.99 30.66
C ALA A 290 33.50 16.02 31.17
N SER A 291 33.14 16.99 30.33
CA SER A 291 32.15 18.03 30.60
C SER A 291 30.72 17.48 30.66
N LEU A 292 30.35 16.51 29.82
CA LEU A 292 29.10 15.75 29.98
C LEU A 292 29.06 14.98 31.30
N SER A 293 30.15 14.30 31.66
CA SER A 293 30.25 13.55 32.93
C SER A 293 30.14 14.49 34.14
N LEU A 294 30.74 15.69 34.05
CA LEU A 294 30.63 16.74 35.05
C LEU A 294 29.19 17.26 35.17
N ARG A 295 28.53 17.58 34.04
CA ARG A 295 27.13 18.02 33.99
C ARG A 295 26.20 17.00 34.62
N LYS A 296 26.32 15.71 34.26
CA LYS A 296 25.54 14.62 34.87
C LYS A 296 25.74 14.55 36.37
N ARG A 297 26.99 14.61 36.85
CA ARG A 297 27.29 14.59 38.29
C ARG A 297 26.66 15.78 39.01
N LYS A 298 26.80 16.99 38.47
CA LYS A 298 26.26 18.22 39.09
C LYS A 298 24.74 18.27 39.08
N ALA A 299 24.13 17.83 37.99
CA ALA A 299 22.68 17.74 37.90
C ALA A 299 22.11 16.71 38.90
N ARG A 300 22.78 15.57 39.11
CA ARG A 300 22.41 14.61 40.17
C ARG A 300 22.54 15.18 41.58
N GLU A 301 23.48 16.10 41.82
CA GLU A 301 23.64 16.78 43.11
C GLU A 301 22.50 17.79 43.38
N MET A 302 21.85 18.30 42.33
CA MET A 302 20.73 19.24 42.42
C MET A 302 19.36 18.57 42.60
N LEU A 303 19.26 17.26 42.34
CA LEU A 303 18.05 16.49 42.60
C LEU A 303 17.88 16.17 44.10
N ASP A 304 16.67 16.35 44.64
CA ASP A 304 16.37 15.91 46.01
C ASP A 304 16.27 14.39 46.06
N ARG A 305 17.16 13.76 46.86
CA ARG A 305 17.20 12.31 47.04
C ARG A 305 16.02 11.75 47.83
N ASN A 306 15.29 12.60 48.54
CA ASN A 306 14.09 12.21 49.29
C ASN A 306 12.81 12.34 48.46
N ASP A 307 12.91 12.84 47.23
CA ASP A 307 11.79 12.92 46.31
C ASP A 307 11.34 11.48 45.95
N PRO A 308 10.04 11.14 46.09
CA PRO A 308 9.53 9.82 45.72
C PRO A 308 9.80 9.46 44.24
N ASP A 309 9.97 10.47 43.39
CA ASP A 309 10.22 10.32 41.95
C ASP A 309 11.70 10.48 41.58
N TYR A 310 12.60 10.48 42.56
CA TYR A 310 14.05 10.66 42.37
C TYR A 310 14.64 9.76 41.27
N ALA A 311 14.27 8.47 41.25
CA ALA A 311 14.78 7.53 40.26
C ALA A 311 14.35 7.90 38.83
N GLN A 312 13.08 8.27 38.64
CA GLN A 312 12.55 8.70 37.34
C GLN A 312 13.16 10.03 36.91
N LYS A 313 13.26 11.01 37.82
CA LYS A 313 13.92 12.31 37.56
C LYS A 313 15.38 12.13 37.15
N ARG A 314 16.13 11.27 37.84
CA ARG A 314 17.53 10.96 37.53
C ARG A 314 17.68 10.34 36.14
N ASP A 315 16.89 9.33 35.82
CA ASP A 315 17.03 8.59 34.56
C ASP A 315 16.65 9.49 33.36
N PHE A 316 15.56 10.26 33.48
CA PHE A 316 15.18 11.26 32.48
C PHE A 316 16.27 12.32 32.29
N LEU A 317 16.82 12.85 33.39
CA LEU A 317 17.89 13.83 33.39
C LEU A 317 19.14 13.37 32.64
N GLU A 318 19.56 12.13 32.86
CA GLU A 318 20.77 11.59 32.24
C GLU A 318 20.59 11.33 30.75
N MET A 319 19.41 10.86 30.36
CA MET A 319 19.02 10.67 28.97
C MET A 319 19.03 12.01 28.24
N GLU A 320 18.33 13.01 28.76
CA GLU A 320 18.19 14.33 28.15
C GLU A 320 19.53 15.07 28.03
N LEU A 321 20.38 15.05 29.08
CA LEU A 321 21.72 15.62 29.00
C LEU A 321 22.59 14.94 27.93
N THR A 322 22.44 13.62 27.75
CA THR A 322 23.17 12.89 26.71
C THR A 322 22.66 13.29 25.33
N GLN A 323 21.35 13.41 25.17
CA GLN A 323 20.72 13.84 23.93
C GLN A 323 21.18 15.25 23.53
N ARG A 324 21.03 16.23 24.42
CA ARG A 324 21.47 17.61 24.15
C ARG A 324 22.96 17.69 23.83
N ASN A 325 23.80 16.93 24.54
CA ASN A 325 25.23 16.88 24.22
C ASN A 325 25.51 16.31 22.83
N ASN A 326 24.71 15.34 22.37
CA ASN A 326 24.85 14.80 21.01
C ASN A 326 24.34 15.81 19.96
N GLU A 327 23.28 16.55 20.26
CA GLU A 327 22.78 17.65 19.43
C GLU A 327 23.82 18.76 19.31
N ASP A 328 24.39 19.22 20.42
CA ASP A 328 25.45 20.24 20.44
C ASP A 328 26.68 19.77 19.64
N LYS A 329 27.11 18.50 19.81
CA LYS A 329 28.19 17.92 19.01
C LYS A 329 27.88 17.90 17.52
N ALA A 330 26.65 17.57 17.14
CA ALA A 330 26.25 17.59 15.74
C ALA A 330 26.29 19.01 15.16
N VAL A 331 25.91 20.03 15.95
CA VAL A 331 26.01 21.44 15.55
C VAL A 331 27.49 21.85 15.40
N ASP A 332 28.34 21.49 16.35
CA ASP A 332 29.80 21.75 16.28
C ASP A 332 30.43 21.06 15.05
N GLU A 333 30.05 19.81 14.76
CA GLU A 333 30.48 19.06 13.57
C GLU A 333 30.00 19.73 12.27
N MET A 334 28.74 20.18 12.20
CA MET A 334 28.22 20.91 11.05
C MET A 334 28.97 22.23 10.81
N ALA A 335 29.25 22.99 11.87
CA ALA A 335 30.02 24.24 11.77
C ALA A 335 31.45 23.97 11.29
N ARG A 336 32.09 22.91 11.79
CA ARG A 336 33.40 22.45 11.31
C ARG A 336 33.35 22.08 9.83
N ASP A 337 32.35 21.32 9.40
CA ASP A 337 32.18 20.90 8.00
C ASP A 337 31.97 22.10 7.06
N GLU A 338 31.27 23.14 7.50
CA GLU A 338 31.09 24.39 6.75
C GLU A 338 32.44 25.13 6.58
N ILE A 339 33.24 25.22 7.65
CA ILE A 339 34.59 25.79 7.57
C ILE A 339 35.46 25.00 6.60
N VAL A 340 35.46 23.67 6.72
CA VAL A 340 36.23 22.77 5.84
C VAL A 340 35.79 22.94 4.39
N THR A 341 34.48 23.02 4.13
CA THR A 341 33.92 23.23 2.79
C THR A 341 34.37 24.58 2.21
N THR A 342 34.28 25.64 3.00
CA THR A 342 34.71 26.99 2.60
C THR A 342 36.18 27.02 2.22
N LEU A 343 37.05 26.41 3.05
CA LEU A 343 38.48 26.32 2.77
C LEU A 343 38.77 25.42 1.55
N SER A 344 38.00 24.36 1.36
CA SER A 344 38.13 23.48 0.19
C SER A 344 37.75 24.18 -1.10
N GLN A 345 36.68 24.96 -1.11
CA GLN A 345 36.29 25.77 -2.26
C GLN A 345 37.36 26.81 -2.64
N ALA A 346 38.05 27.38 -1.65
CA ALA A 346 39.19 28.26 -1.91
C ALA A 346 40.35 27.51 -2.61
N ILE A 347 40.66 26.28 -2.17
CA ILE A 347 41.62 25.40 -2.84
C ILE A 347 41.19 25.13 -4.28
N GLU A 348 39.92 24.78 -4.47
CA GLU A 348 39.34 24.49 -5.79
C GLU A 348 39.40 25.69 -6.74
N GLY A 349 39.27 26.90 -6.19
CA GLY A 349 39.49 28.17 -6.88
C GLY A 349 40.96 28.52 -7.16
N GLY A 350 41.91 27.66 -6.79
CA GLY A 350 43.34 27.79 -7.06
C GLY A 350 44.20 28.27 -5.89
N ALA A 351 43.66 28.37 -4.68
CA ALA A 351 44.46 28.71 -3.50
C ALA A 351 45.35 27.54 -3.06
N SER A 352 46.61 27.81 -2.76
CA SER A 352 47.47 26.86 -2.04
C SER A 352 47.16 26.86 -0.54
N TYR A 353 47.55 25.80 0.18
CA TYR A 353 47.31 25.69 1.63
C TYR A 353 47.81 26.90 2.43
N GLY A 354 48.95 27.47 2.04
CA GLY A 354 49.52 28.66 2.71
C GLY A 354 48.75 29.96 2.47
N GLN A 355 47.79 29.98 1.54
CA GLN A 355 46.94 31.12 1.20
C GLN A 355 45.54 31.03 1.83
N LEU A 356 45.24 29.94 2.54
CA LEU A 356 43.97 29.76 3.23
C LEU A 356 43.81 30.71 4.41
N ASP A 357 42.57 31.06 4.74
CA ASP A 357 42.25 31.95 5.86
C ASP A 357 42.77 31.35 7.19
N SER A 358 43.76 32.03 7.78
CA SER A 358 44.40 31.58 9.02
C SER A 358 43.47 31.61 10.23
N GLY A 359 42.46 32.48 10.24
CA GLY A 359 41.44 32.56 11.28
C GLY A 359 40.54 31.33 11.25
N LEU A 360 40.04 30.96 10.07
CA LEU A 360 39.25 29.74 9.88
C LEU A 360 40.08 28.48 10.16
N LEU A 361 41.33 28.43 9.68
CA LEU A 361 42.23 27.33 10.01
C LEU A 361 42.43 27.21 11.52
N SER A 362 42.56 28.31 12.26
CA SER A 362 42.78 28.24 13.71
C SER A 362 41.68 27.49 14.48
N LEU A 363 40.45 27.49 13.94
CA LEU A 363 39.28 26.82 14.51
C LEU A 363 39.25 25.29 14.27
N LEU A 364 40.09 24.79 13.36
CA LEU A 364 40.15 23.37 13.02
C LEU A 364 41.18 22.61 13.88
N ASP A 365 40.91 21.34 14.14
CA ASP A 365 41.87 20.44 14.78
C ASP A 365 43.08 20.13 13.87
N VAL A 366 44.14 19.58 14.45
CA VAL A 366 45.38 19.23 13.72
C VAL A 366 45.14 18.18 12.62
N PRO A 367 44.35 17.10 12.85
CA PRO A 367 44.01 16.15 11.79
C PRO A 367 43.35 16.79 10.56
N THR A 368 42.35 17.66 10.74
CA THR A 368 41.65 18.32 9.62
C THR A 368 42.58 19.25 8.85
N LYS A 369 43.42 20.01 9.57
CA LYS A 369 44.46 20.86 8.94
C LYS A 369 45.36 20.04 8.03
N ASN A 370 45.81 18.86 8.49
CA ASN A 370 46.63 17.97 7.70
C ASN A 370 45.88 17.43 6.47
N GLN A 371 44.60 17.07 6.59
CA GLN A 371 43.77 16.64 5.46
C GLN A 371 43.61 17.75 4.42
N LEU A 372 43.30 18.98 4.83
CA LEU A 372 43.22 20.15 3.94
C LEU A 372 44.55 20.44 3.24
N ARG A 373 45.68 20.26 3.93
CA ARG A 373 47.01 20.39 3.32
C ARG A 373 47.24 19.36 2.23
N VAL A 374 46.99 18.07 2.53
CA VAL A 374 47.12 16.99 1.54
C VAL A 374 46.20 17.21 0.35
N TYR A 375 44.98 17.70 0.58
CA TYR A 375 44.05 18.03 -0.49
C TYR A 375 44.52 19.19 -1.36
N ALA A 376 45.03 20.27 -0.76
CA ALA A 376 45.62 21.38 -1.51
C ALA A 376 46.81 20.94 -2.37
N GLU A 377 47.66 20.06 -1.84
CA GLU A 377 48.78 19.47 -2.60
C GLU A 377 48.25 18.63 -3.77
N ARG A 378 47.30 17.72 -3.54
CA ARG A 378 46.70 16.88 -4.59
C ARG A 378 45.86 17.64 -5.61
N TRP A 379 45.27 18.77 -5.23
CA TRP A 379 44.50 19.61 -6.15
C TRP A 379 45.35 20.12 -7.30
N GLN A 380 46.64 20.38 -7.06
CA GLN A 380 47.58 20.81 -8.08
C GLN A 380 47.93 19.71 -9.09
N ASP A 381 47.85 18.43 -8.67
CA ASP A 381 48.30 17.29 -9.47
C ASP A 381 47.16 16.55 -10.18
N ASN A 382 46.00 16.37 -9.53
CA ASN A 382 44.90 15.53 -10.02
C ASN A 382 43.52 16.06 -9.63
N ASP A 383 43.36 17.39 -9.55
CA ASP A 383 42.11 18.05 -9.14
C ASP A 383 41.55 17.48 -7.80
N GLY A 384 42.44 17.07 -6.88
CA GLY A 384 42.11 16.68 -5.52
C GLY A 384 41.52 15.28 -5.34
N PHE A 385 41.39 14.52 -6.42
CA PHE A 385 40.89 13.14 -6.40
C PHE A 385 42.01 12.11 -6.23
N ALA A 386 41.65 10.92 -5.75
CA ALA A 386 42.56 9.79 -5.70
C ALA A 386 42.80 9.20 -7.11
N GLU A 387 43.98 8.61 -7.33
CA GLU A 387 44.25 7.81 -8.53
C GLU A 387 43.44 6.50 -8.55
N SER A 388 43.15 5.96 -7.37
CA SER A 388 42.31 4.77 -7.17
C SER A 388 41.37 4.98 -5.99
N THR A 389 40.15 4.45 -6.10
CA THR A 389 39.17 4.51 -5.02
C THR A 389 39.58 3.63 -3.84
N ASN A 390 39.49 4.19 -2.64
CA ASN A 390 39.62 3.44 -1.39
C ASN A 390 38.38 2.56 -1.21
N GLU A 391 38.58 1.26 -1.40
CA GLU A 391 37.51 0.25 -1.34
C GLU A 391 36.85 0.20 0.04
N ASP A 392 37.60 0.40 1.14
CA ASP A 392 37.05 0.41 2.49
C ASP A 392 36.11 1.61 2.71
N MET A 393 36.47 2.79 2.19
CA MET A 393 35.61 3.98 2.27
C MET A 393 34.37 3.84 1.40
N TYR A 394 34.50 3.26 0.20
CA TYR A 394 33.35 2.95 -0.65
C TYR A 394 32.42 1.95 0.05
N TYR A 395 33.00 0.95 0.71
CA TYR A 395 32.27 -0.05 1.49
C TYR A 395 31.59 0.52 2.74
N ALA A 396 32.23 1.48 3.41
CA ALA A 396 31.60 2.20 4.52
C ALA A 396 30.39 3.02 4.04
N TRP A 397 30.50 3.67 2.87
CA TRP A 397 29.38 4.38 2.26
C TRP A 397 28.23 3.46 1.87
N THR A 398 28.51 2.29 1.27
CA THR A 398 27.45 1.35 0.84
C THR A 398 26.60 0.86 2.01
N ARG A 399 27.21 0.68 3.19
CA ARG A 399 26.53 0.22 4.41
C ARG A 399 25.81 1.33 5.18
N MET A 400 26.02 2.58 4.81
CA MET A 400 25.43 3.71 5.53
C MET A 400 23.92 3.81 5.21
N PRO A 401 23.03 3.89 6.22
CA PRO A 401 21.61 4.12 5.99
C PRO A 401 21.36 5.38 5.14
N GLN A 402 20.34 5.37 4.27
CA GLN A 402 20.05 6.52 3.40
C GLN A 402 19.83 7.82 4.18
N GLY A 403 19.20 7.76 5.37
CA GLY A 403 19.02 8.91 6.25
C GLY A 403 20.34 9.51 6.77
N GLN A 404 21.39 8.71 6.94
CA GLN A 404 22.72 9.20 7.30
C GLN A 404 23.45 9.74 6.08
N ARG A 405 23.38 9.05 4.93
CA ARG A 405 23.98 9.51 3.66
C ARG A 405 23.44 10.87 3.22
N ALA A 406 22.14 11.11 3.39
CA ALA A 406 21.53 12.40 3.05
C ALA A 406 22.11 13.57 3.84
N LYS A 407 22.61 13.32 5.06
CA LYS A 407 23.13 14.35 5.97
C LYS A 407 24.64 14.51 5.91
N LEU A 408 25.36 13.53 5.37
CA LEU A 408 26.82 13.55 5.31
C LEU A 408 27.32 14.58 4.31
N ASN A 409 28.40 15.31 4.60
CA ASN A 409 29.02 16.19 3.62
C ASN A 409 30.18 15.48 2.89
N ILE A 410 29.91 14.90 1.72
CA ILE A 410 30.94 14.20 0.92
C ILE A 410 31.82 15.15 0.08
N ASN A 411 31.53 16.46 0.10
CA ASN A 411 32.34 17.45 -0.61
C ASN A 411 33.60 17.82 0.16
N THR A 412 33.81 17.27 1.36
CA THR A 412 34.99 17.52 2.15
C THR A 412 36.24 16.85 1.54
N PRO A 413 37.43 17.37 1.83
CA PRO A 413 38.71 16.76 1.44
C PRO A 413 38.84 15.31 1.89
N GLU A 414 38.34 15.00 3.08
CA GLU A 414 38.36 13.66 3.66
C GLU A 414 37.67 12.64 2.75
N TRP A 415 36.59 13.03 2.08
CA TRP A 415 35.90 12.18 1.11
C TRP A 415 36.57 12.26 -0.27
N LYS A 416 36.74 13.45 -0.85
CA LYS A 416 37.25 13.61 -2.23
C LYS A 416 38.60 12.93 -2.46
N THR A 417 39.50 12.98 -1.47
CA THR A 417 40.84 12.36 -1.57
C THR A 417 40.84 10.83 -1.50
N GLN A 418 39.69 10.20 -1.25
CA GLN A 418 39.52 8.75 -1.14
C GLN A 418 38.91 8.12 -2.40
N PHE A 419 38.40 8.91 -3.33
CA PHE A 419 37.71 8.41 -4.51
C PHE A 419 38.35 8.93 -5.79
N THR A 420 38.28 8.12 -6.84
CA THR A 420 38.43 8.65 -8.20
C THR A 420 37.31 9.65 -8.50
N ARG A 421 37.55 10.57 -9.43
CA ARG A 421 36.52 11.52 -9.88
C ARG A 421 35.22 10.85 -10.32
N GLU A 422 35.33 9.75 -11.06
CA GLU A 422 34.18 9.00 -11.55
C GLU A 422 33.34 8.43 -10.38
N ASP A 423 33.99 7.74 -9.45
CA ASP A 423 33.30 7.16 -8.30
C ASP A 423 32.71 8.24 -7.39
N TRP A 424 33.42 9.34 -7.18
CA TRP A 424 32.91 10.46 -6.39
C TRP A 424 31.65 11.08 -7.03
N ASN A 425 31.65 11.31 -8.35
CA ASN A 425 30.47 11.83 -9.05
C ASN A 425 29.26 10.90 -8.92
N ARG A 426 29.48 9.58 -8.92
CA ARG A 426 28.42 8.57 -8.66
C ARG A 426 27.86 8.72 -7.24
N LEU A 427 28.71 8.85 -6.22
CA LEU A 427 28.30 9.06 -4.82
C LEU A 427 27.54 10.38 -4.65
N ALA A 428 28.02 11.46 -5.26
CA ALA A 428 27.36 12.77 -5.22
C ALA A 428 25.99 12.77 -5.90
N THR A 429 25.87 12.09 -7.03
CA THR A 429 24.59 11.93 -7.72
C THR A 429 23.59 11.17 -6.87
N GLU A 430 24.03 10.06 -6.26
CA GLU A 430 23.19 9.29 -5.36
C GLU A 430 22.75 10.11 -4.14
N GLN A 431 23.68 10.76 -3.45
CA GLN A 431 23.37 11.57 -2.28
C GLN A 431 22.35 12.66 -2.60
N LYS A 432 22.51 13.34 -3.73
CA LYS A 432 21.58 14.36 -4.20
C LYS A 432 20.17 13.78 -4.42
N VAL A 433 20.06 12.63 -5.08
CA VAL A 433 18.77 11.95 -5.28
C VAL A 433 18.10 11.63 -3.94
N ILE A 434 18.87 11.18 -2.94
CA ILE A 434 18.34 10.90 -1.61
C ILE A 434 17.85 12.18 -0.92
N GLN A 435 18.64 13.25 -0.97
CA GLN A 435 18.27 14.56 -0.40
C GLN A 435 17.00 15.13 -1.05
N ASP A 436 16.92 15.10 -2.38
CA ASP A 436 15.77 15.60 -3.15
C ASP A 436 14.48 14.80 -2.84
N ALA A 437 14.60 13.47 -2.70
CA ALA A 437 13.47 12.62 -2.32
C ALA A 437 12.99 12.92 -0.88
N GLN A 438 13.91 13.05 0.08
CA GLN A 438 13.57 13.37 1.46
C GLN A 438 12.92 14.74 1.60
N ALA A 439 13.39 15.75 0.85
CA ALA A 439 12.79 17.08 0.83
C ALA A 439 11.33 17.08 0.32
N THR A 440 10.96 16.07 -0.48
CA THR A 440 9.59 15.89 -0.99
C THR A 440 8.76 14.86 -0.23
N GLY A 441 9.28 14.33 0.89
CA GLY A 441 8.61 13.31 1.71
C GLY A 441 8.52 11.93 1.03
N LYS A 442 9.36 11.68 0.01
CA LYS A 442 9.42 10.41 -0.73
C LYS A 442 10.63 9.59 -0.28
N ASP A 443 10.48 8.27 -0.29
CA ASP A 443 11.61 7.35 -0.18
C ASP A 443 12.14 7.06 -1.60
N PRO A 444 13.41 7.42 -1.91
CA PRO A 444 13.95 7.20 -3.24
C PRO A 444 14.13 5.71 -3.56
N ASN A 445 14.14 4.83 -2.55
CA ASN A 445 14.37 3.39 -2.70
C ASN A 445 15.60 3.06 -3.57
N ILE A 446 16.68 3.84 -3.45
CA ILE A 446 17.92 3.53 -4.15
C ILE A 446 18.45 2.21 -3.60
N TYR A 447 18.39 1.18 -4.43
CA TYR A 447 18.85 -0.15 -4.12
C TYR A 447 20.37 -0.14 -4.05
N ARG A 448 20.89 -0.57 -2.91
CA ARG A 448 22.28 -1.00 -2.77
C ARG A 448 22.28 -2.43 -2.30
N GLY A 449 23.30 -3.15 -2.75
CA GLY A 449 23.54 -4.46 -2.23
C GLY A 449 23.91 -4.40 -0.77
N ASP A 450 22.94 -4.66 0.11
CA ASP A 450 23.26 -4.89 1.50
C ASP A 450 24.17 -6.13 1.55
N PRO A 451 25.32 -6.10 2.24
CA PRO A 451 26.08 -7.32 2.49
C PRO A 451 25.27 -8.41 3.23
N ASP A 452 24.15 -8.04 3.88
CA ASP A 452 23.16 -8.97 4.42
C ASP A 452 22.00 -9.30 3.46
N ASP A 453 21.98 -8.74 2.25
CA ASP A 453 21.05 -9.15 1.19
C ASP A 453 21.33 -10.62 0.83
N GLU A 454 20.36 -11.49 1.14
CA GLU A 454 20.48 -12.94 0.95
C GLU A 454 20.80 -13.33 -0.50
N VAL A 455 20.38 -12.52 -1.48
CA VAL A 455 20.60 -12.76 -2.90
C VAL A 455 22.06 -12.47 -3.26
N LEU A 456 22.58 -11.31 -2.87
CA LEU A 456 23.98 -10.95 -3.11
C LEU A 456 24.93 -11.83 -2.32
N ARG A 457 24.60 -12.10 -1.06
CA ARG A 457 25.34 -13.03 -0.23
C ARG A 457 25.31 -14.41 -0.85
N GLY A 458 24.18 -14.93 -1.30
CA GLY A 458 24.12 -16.25 -1.96
C GLY A 458 24.98 -16.36 -3.22
N LEU A 459 25.11 -15.28 -4.00
CA LEU A 459 25.90 -15.24 -5.24
C LEU A 459 27.40 -15.01 -5.01
N LEU A 460 27.77 -14.14 -4.08
CA LEU A 460 29.17 -13.84 -3.76
C LEU A 460 29.73 -14.80 -2.72
N VAL A 461 28.94 -15.17 -1.70
CA VAL A 461 29.34 -15.88 -0.48
C VAL A 461 28.36 -17.01 -0.10
N GLY A 462 28.66 -18.24 -0.47
CA GLY A 462 27.81 -19.38 -0.07
C GLY A 462 28.23 -20.70 -0.69
N PRO A 463 27.44 -21.78 -0.50
CA PRO A 463 27.72 -23.10 -1.08
C PRO A 463 27.87 -23.06 -2.60
N SER A 464 27.14 -22.15 -3.25
CA SER A 464 27.13 -21.93 -4.71
C SER A 464 27.74 -20.60 -5.12
N GLY A 465 28.22 -19.80 -4.16
CA GLY A 465 28.79 -18.48 -4.41
C GLY A 465 30.27 -18.54 -4.79
N MET A 466 30.80 -17.43 -5.28
CA MET A 466 32.22 -17.33 -5.68
C MET A 466 33.18 -17.61 -4.51
N PHE A 467 32.82 -17.17 -3.30
CA PHE A 467 33.54 -17.42 -2.07
C PHE A 467 32.72 -18.35 -1.17
N LYS A 468 33.35 -19.33 -0.52
CA LYS A 468 32.64 -20.23 0.42
C LYS A 468 32.18 -19.52 1.68
N ARG A 469 32.90 -18.47 2.07
CA ARG A 469 32.66 -17.57 3.22
C ARG A 469 33.34 -16.24 2.93
N VAL A 470 32.93 -15.17 3.60
CA VAL A 470 33.65 -13.89 3.55
C VAL A 470 35.10 -14.14 3.99
N PRO A 471 36.11 -13.81 3.17
CA PRO A 471 37.50 -14.01 3.56
C PRO A 471 37.89 -13.14 4.77
N PRO A 472 38.87 -13.54 5.59
CA PRO A 472 39.29 -12.74 6.74
C PRO A 472 39.91 -11.39 6.30
N PRO A 473 39.62 -10.27 6.99
CA PRO A 473 40.23 -8.97 6.71
C PRO A 473 41.76 -9.04 6.66
N GLY A 474 42.36 -8.26 5.74
CA GLY A 474 43.82 -8.21 5.55
C GLY A 474 44.41 -9.38 4.74
N THR A 475 43.58 -10.26 4.18
CA THR A 475 44.02 -11.31 3.26
C THR A 475 43.87 -10.88 1.80
N ALA A 476 44.70 -11.42 0.90
CA ALA A 476 44.58 -11.16 -0.54
C ALA A 476 43.22 -11.60 -1.11
N GLU A 477 42.60 -12.64 -0.54
CA GLU A 477 41.24 -13.06 -0.87
C GLU A 477 40.20 -12.03 -0.43
N TYR A 478 40.39 -11.38 0.72
CA TYR A 478 39.49 -10.32 1.20
C TYR A 478 39.56 -9.07 0.31
N GLU A 479 40.75 -8.67 -0.13
CA GLU A 479 40.88 -7.59 -1.12
C GLU A 479 40.25 -7.98 -2.47
N ARG A 480 40.34 -9.26 -2.88
CA ARG A 480 39.63 -9.75 -4.07
C ARG A 480 38.11 -9.68 -3.88
N TYR A 481 37.62 -10.06 -2.70
CA TYR A 481 36.20 -9.97 -2.35
C TYR A 481 35.71 -8.52 -2.38
N LEU A 482 36.40 -7.59 -1.71
CA LEU A 482 36.03 -6.17 -1.66
C LEU A 482 35.98 -5.53 -3.05
N ARG A 483 36.94 -5.82 -3.93
CA ARG A 483 36.91 -5.35 -5.32
C ARG A 483 35.65 -5.78 -6.08
N ILE A 484 35.31 -7.06 -5.99
CA ILE A 484 34.18 -7.64 -6.73
C ILE A 484 32.87 -7.12 -6.16
N ASP A 485 32.74 -7.12 -4.83
CA ASP A 485 31.57 -6.58 -4.13
C ASP A 485 31.37 -5.08 -4.40
N THR A 486 32.45 -4.30 -4.40
CA THR A 486 32.42 -2.88 -4.74
C THR A 486 31.94 -2.67 -6.17
N GLU A 487 32.41 -3.46 -7.13
CA GLU A 487 31.99 -3.34 -8.53
C GLU A 487 30.52 -3.72 -8.75
N VAL A 488 30.07 -4.81 -8.11
CA VAL A 488 28.66 -5.22 -8.13
C VAL A 488 27.79 -4.09 -7.58
N ASN A 489 28.18 -3.53 -6.44
CA ASN A 489 27.46 -2.40 -5.83
C ASN A 489 27.44 -1.16 -6.73
N LYS A 490 28.53 -0.83 -7.43
CA LYS A 490 28.56 0.28 -8.41
C LYS A 490 27.50 0.08 -9.50
N ARG A 491 27.40 -1.11 -10.09
CA ARG A 491 26.43 -1.38 -11.15
C ARG A 491 24.99 -1.39 -10.67
N LEU A 492 24.75 -1.95 -9.48
CA LEU A 492 23.43 -1.93 -8.86
C LEU A 492 22.96 -0.50 -8.59
N VAL A 493 23.85 0.36 -8.08
CA VAL A 493 23.56 1.79 -7.87
C VAL A 493 23.28 2.50 -9.18
N ASP A 494 24.10 2.29 -10.21
CA ASP A 494 23.90 2.93 -11.52
C ASP A 494 22.54 2.56 -12.13
N GLU A 495 22.17 1.28 -12.06
CA GLU A 495 20.88 0.79 -12.54
C GLU A 495 19.71 1.32 -11.69
N SER A 496 19.89 1.36 -10.37
CA SER A 496 18.90 1.93 -9.44
C SER A 496 18.66 3.42 -9.68
N LEU A 497 19.72 4.22 -9.87
CA LEU A 497 19.63 5.64 -10.21
C LEU A 497 18.96 5.84 -11.57
N ARG A 498 19.30 5.00 -12.56
CA ARG A 498 18.65 5.01 -13.88
C ARG A 498 17.14 4.79 -13.75
N LYS A 499 16.71 3.81 -12.95
CA LYS A 499 15.28 3.55 -12.70
C LYS A 499 14.59 4.66 -11.92
N TYR A 500 15.26 5.23 -10.92
CA TYR A 500 14.70 6.34 -10.17
C TYR A 500 14.40 7.52 -11.10
N ASN A 501 15.33 7.86 -12.00
CA ASN A 501 15.11 8.92 -12.98
C ASN A 501 13.95 8.64 -13.96
N GLN A 502 13.61 7.36 -14.19
CA GLN A 502 12.53 6.97 -15.09
C GLN A 502 11.16 6.84 -14.40
N THR A 503 11.15 6.39 -13.15
CA THR A 503 9.93 5.91 -12.47
C THR A 503 9.64 6.62 -11.14
N GLY A 504 10.59 7.38 -10.61
CA GLY A 504 10.54 7.97 -9.27
C GLY A 504 10.85 6.98 -8.14
N SER A 505 11.27 5.76 -8.45
CA SER A 505 11.72 4.75 -7.49
C SER A 505 12.96 4.02 -8.00
N GLY A 506 13.99 3.88 -7.16
CA GLY A 506 15.22 3.15 -7.48
C GLY A 506 15.13 1.63 -7.29
N TYR A 507 13.94 1.09 -7.01
CA TYR A 507 13.78 -0.31 -6.66
C TYR A 507 14.27 -1.28 -7.75
N LEU A 508 15.12 -2.24 -7.35
CA LEU A 508 15.54 -3.38 -8.16
C LEU A 508 14.86 -4.65 -7.65
N SER A 509 14.28 -5.42 -8.56
CA SER A 509 13.73 -6.72 -8.23
C SER A 509 14.84 -7.74 -7.94
N PRO A 510 14.57 -8.80 -7.15
CA PRO A 510 15.55 -9.86 -6.89
C PRO A 510 16.09 -10.55 -8.15
N GLN A 511 15.36 -10.51 -9.27
CA GLN A 511 15.83 -11.04 -10.54
C GLN A 511 16.89 -10.12 -11.17
N GLU A 512 16.63 -8.81 -11.21
CA GLU A 512 17.58 -7.82 -11.76
C GLU A 512 18.87 -7.78 -10.94
N VAL A 513 18.77 -7.86 -9.62
CA VAL A 513 19.93 -7.98 -8.73
C VAL A 513 20.77 -9.20 -9.08
N ARG A 514 20.12 -10.36 -9.32
CA ARG A 514 20.81 -11.59 -9.72
C ARG A 514 21.50 -11.44 -11.06
N GLU A 515 20.82 -10.88 -12.06
CA GLU A 515 21.35 -10.69 -13.41
C GLU A 515 22.57 -9.76 -13.40
N ILE A 516 22.47 -8.61 -12.75
CA ILE A 516 23.56 -7.63 -12.63
C ILE A 516 24.75 -8.23 -11.88
N THR A 517 24.49 -8.92 -10.76
CA THR A 517 25.54 -9.55 -9.95
C THR A 517 26.23 -10.67 -10.73
N ALA A 518 25.47 -11.57 -11.36
CA ALA A 518 26.01 -12.67 -12.15
C ALA A 518 26.85 -12.16 -13.33
N GLN A 519 26.35 -11.15 -14.04
CA GLN A 519 27.08 -10.52 -15.14
C GLN A 519 28.40 -9.89 -14.65
N THR A 520 28.35 -9.13 -13.55
CA THR A 520 29.53 -8.45 -13.00
C THR A 520 30.57 -9.44 -12.50
N VAL A 521 30.15 -10.48 -11.78
CA VAL A 521 31.03 -11.56 -11.32
C VAL A 521 31.63 -12.29 -12.51
N ALA A 522 30.83 -12.65 -13.53
CA ALA A 522 31.35 -13.28 -14.74
C ALA A 522 32.41 -12.40 -15.40
N GLU A 523 32.13 -11.11 -15.64
CA GLU A 523 33.11 -10.20 -16.25
C GLU A 523 34.40 -10.05 -15.42
N ARG A 524 34.32 -9.99 -14.08
CA ARG A 524 35.49 -9.80 -13.22
C ARG A 524 36.28 -11.07 -12.92
N VAL A 525 35.63 -12.24 -12.95
CA VAL A 525 36.27 -13.55 -12.80
C VAL A 525 36.93 -13.98 -14.11
N PHE A 526 36.21 -13.87 -15.24
CA PHE A 526 36.70 -14.31 -16.54
C PHE A 526 37.86 -13.45 -17.08
N VAL A 527 37.88 -12.14 -16.83
CA VAL A 527 38.93 -11.25 -17.34
C VAL A 527 40.29 -11.46 -16.66
N ARG A 528 40.35 -12.10 -15.48
CA ARG A 528 41.61 -12.29 -14.72
C ARG A 528 42.12 -13.72 -14.68
N GLU A 529 41.25 -14.74 -14.71
CA GLU A 529 41.70 -16.14 -14.71
C GLU A 529 42.26 -16.61 -16.07
N ILE A 530 41.93 -15.93 -17.17
CA ILE A 530 42.43 -16.26 -18.52
C ILE A 530 43.65 -15.39 -18.91
N GLY A 531 44.00 -14.38 -18.09
CA GLY A 531 45.09 -13.45 -18.41
C GLY A 531 45.98 -13.15 -17.22
N THR A 532 46.93 -14.05 -16.92
CA THR A 532 48.32 -13.72 -16.51
C THR A 532 49.19 -14.95 -16.17
N ASP A 533 48.66 -16.17 -16.18
CA ASP A 533 49.44 -17.39 -15.89
C ASP A 533 49.50 -18.35 -17.10
N PRO A 534 50.56 -18.31 -17.92
CA PRO A 534 50.75 -19.18 -19.06
C PRO A 534 50.84 -20.68 -18.71
N GLU A 535 51.27 -21.02 -17.49
CA GLU A 535 51.44 -22.42 -17.08
C GLU A 535 50.09 -23.11 -16.81
N ARG A 536 49.09 -22.34 -16.38
CA ARG A 536 47.74 -22.86 -16.12
C ARG A 536 46.93 -23.10 -17.40
N VAL A 537 47.17 -22.31 -18.44
CA VAL A 537 46.58 -22.53 -19.78
C VAL A 537 47.13 -23.82 -20.40
N ALA A 538 48.40 -24.15 -20.17
CA ALA A 538 49.03 -25.38 -20.65
C ALA A 538 48.55 -26.65 -19.90
N ALA A 539 48.02 -26.52 -18.67
CA ALA A 539 47.60 -27.65 -17.85
C ALA A 539 46.15 -28.12 -18.11
N GLY A 540 45.37 -27.36 -18.89
CA GLY A 540 43.97 -27.65 -19.21
C GLY A 540 43.01 -27.38 -18.04
N LEU A 541 41.93 -26.65 -18.32
CA LEU A 541 40.80 -26.50 -17.39
C LEU A 541 40.11 -27.85 -17.14
N THR A 542 39.56 -28.06 -15.96
CA THR A 542 38.74 -29.25 -15.68
C THR A 542 37.43 -29.20 -16.48
N GLU A 543 36.85 -30.36 -16.81
CA GLU A 543 35.58 -30.45 -17.56
C GLU A 543 34.42 -29.67 -16.93
N ASP A 544 34.39 -29.55 -15.60
CA ASP A 544 33.38 -28.76 -14.88
C ASP A 544 33.61 -27.25 -14.99
N GLU A 545 34.86 -26.81 -15.16
CA GLU A 545 35.21 -25.39 -15.40
C GLU A 545 34.94 -25.00 -16.85
N LYS A 546 35.22 -25.92 -17.80
CA LYS A 546 34.85 -25.76 -19.22
C LYS A 546 33.34 -25.67 -19.40
N LYS A 547 32.55 -26.51 -18.71
CA LYS A 547 31.08 -26.46 -18.74
C LYS A 547 30.46 -25.19 -18.14
N LYS A 548 31.20 -24.49 -17.26
CA LYS A 548 30.76 -23.22 -16.66
C LYS A 548 31.18 -21.99 -17.47
N ALA A 549 32.09 -22.14 -18.42
CA ALA A 549 32.45 -21.13 -19.40
C ALA A 549 31.44 -21.11 -20.56
N TYR A 550 30.19 -20.74 -20.26
CA TYR A 550 29.18 -20.59 -21.30
C TYR A 550 29.35 -19.24 -22.01
N ILE A 551 29.69 -19.28 -23.30
CA ILE A 551 29.60 -18.12 -24.19
C ILE A 551 28.35 -18.35 -25.07
N PRO A 552 27.28 -17.54 -24.93
CA PRO A 552 26.07 -17.73 -25.72
C PRO A 552 26.36 -17.64 -27.23
N ILE A 553 25.78 -18.55 -28.02
CA ILE A 553 25.96 -18.61 -29.49
C ILE A 553 25.67 -17.27 -30.19
N GLU A 554 24.83 -16.41 -29.62
CA GLU A 554 24.54 -15.08 -30.18
C GLU A 554 25.81 -14.21 -30.27
N LYS A 555 26.78 -14.40 -29.37
CA LYS A 555 28.09 -13.72 -29.46
C LYS A 555 28.94 -14.27 -30.59
N ALA A 556 28.89 -15.58 -30.87
CA ALA A 556 29.60 -16.22 -31.98
C ALA A 556 29.00 -15.83 -33.34
N GLN A 557 27.69 -15.59 -33.40
CA GLN A 557 26.99 -15.11 -34.59
C GLN A 557 27.27 -13.62 -34.87
N ALA A 558 27.58 -12.82 -33.85
CA ALA A 558 27.85 -11.40 -34.00
C ALA A 558 29.31 -11.07 -34.39
N GLN A 559 30.28 -11.95 -34.09
CA GLN A 559 31.69 -11.68 -34.38
C GLN A 559 32.06 -12.07 -35.81
N ILE A 560 32.44 -11.08 -36.63
CA ILE A 560 32.98 -11.29 -37.98
C ILE A 560 34.45 -11.73 -37.86
N VAL A 561 34.81 -12.84 -38.49
CA VAL A 561 36.14 -13.45 -38.35
C VAL A 561 36.86 -13.70 -39.67
N ASP A 562 36.13 -13.75 -40.78
CA ASP A 562 36.71 -13.96 -42.11
C ASP A 562 35.82 -13.32 -43.19
N THR A 563 36.19 -13.48 -44.45
CA THR A 563 35.34 -13.19 -45.61
C THR A 563 35.17 -14.43 -46.48
N ASP A 564 33.98 -14.61 -47.05
CA ASP A 564 33.73 -15.71 -47.97
C ASP A 564 34.55 -15.56 -49.27
N GLY A 565 34.51 -16.58 -50.15
CA GLY A 565 35.18 -16.54 -51.46
C GLY A 565 34.66 -15.43 -52.41
N GLN A 566 33.67 -14.64 -51.99
CA GLN A 566 33.13 -13.46 -52.69
C GLN A 566 33.44 -12.15 -51.95
N GLY A 567 34.20 -12.18 -50.85
CA GLY A 567 34.62 -11.01 -50.08
C GLY A 567 33.60 -10.49 -49.07
N ARG A 568 32.54 -11.24 -48.74
CA ARG A 568 31.53 -10.84 -47.74
C ARG A 568 31.95 -11.26 -46.33
N PRO A 569 31.78 -10.41 -45.31
CA PRO A 569 32.13 -10.77 -43.94
C PRO A 569 31.32 -11.98 -43.44
N LEU A 570 32.04 -12.98 -42.91
CA LEU A 570 31.52 -14.20 -42.31
C LEU A 570 31.56 -14.08 -40.78
N SER A 571 30.45 -14.40 -40.13
CA SER A 571 30.44 -14.60 -38.68
C SER A 571 31.24 -15.83 -38.30
N PHE A 572 31.68 -15.94 -37.04
CA PHE A 572 32.38 -17.15 -36.59
C PHE A 572 31.52 -18.40 -36.71
N ALA A 573 30.23 -18.30 -36.40
CA ALA A 573 29.29 -19.41 -36.56
C ALA A 573 29.21 -19.88 -38.02
N ASP A 574 29.18 -18.94 -38.99
CA ASP A 574 29.15 -19.29 -40.40
C ASP A 574 30.49 -19.84 -40.90
N TYR A 575 31.61 -19.27 -40.42
CA TYR A 575 32.95 -19.81 -40.68
C TYR A 575 33.08 -21.26 -40.18
N ALA A 576 32.63 -21.54 -38.96
CA ALA A 576 32.68 -22.87 -38.36
C ALA A 576 31.83 -23.88 -39.14
N ARG A 577 30.60 -23.52 -39.51
CA ARG A 577 29.72 -24.39 -40.32
C ARG A 577 30.29 -24.65 -41.70
N ASN A 578 30.78 -23.62 -42.39
CA ASN A 578 31.40 -23.77 -43.72
C ASN A 578 32.64 -24.67 -43.65
N LEU A 579 33.45 -24.50 -42.60
CA LEU A 579 34.64 -25.31 -42.40
C LEU A 579 34.29 -26.79 -42.11
N ALA A 580 33.28 -27.05 -41.27
CA ALA A 580 32.79 -28.40 -41.00
C ALA A 580 32.21 -29.05 -42.27
N GLU A 581 31.39 -28.32 -43.03
CA GLU A 581 30.78 -28.79 -44.29
C GLU A 581 31.85 -29.14 -45.33
N SER A 582 32.90 -28.32 -45.46
CA SER A 582 34.02 -28.60 -46.38
C SER A 582 34.77 -29.89 -46.06
N ALA A 583 34.70 -30.33 -44.80
CA ALA A 583 35.28 -31.59 -44.32
C ALA A 583 34.26 -32.74 -44.29
N GLY A 584 33.03 -32.52 -44.79
CA GLY A 584 31.96 -33.50 -44.81
C GLY A 584 31.40 -33.83 -43.43
N LYS A 585 31.44 -32.87 -42.49
CA LYS A 585 30.93 -33.04 -41.12
C LYS A 585 29.76 -32.11 -40.82
N GLU A 586 28.84 -32.63 -40.02
CA GLU A 586 27.76 -31.86 -39.41
C GLU A 586 28.24 -31.41 -38.03
N ILE A 587 28.06 -30.13 -37.71
CA ILE A 587 28.45 -29.51 -36.44
C ILE A 587 27.21 -28.91 -35.80
N ASP A 588 26.98 -29.23 -34.52
CA ASP A 588 25.86 -28.67 -33.78
C ASP A 588 26.21 -27.31 -33.15
N ASP A 589 25.19 -26.59 -32.65
CA ASP A 589 25.37 -25.26 -32.07
C ASP A 589 26.28 -25.27 -30.84
N LYS A 590 26.31 -26.39 -30.10
CA LYS A 590 27.16 -26.53 -28.91
C LYS A 590 28.64 -26.67 -29.32
N ASP A 591 28.93 -27.44 -30.36
CA ASP A 591 30.28 -27.56 -30.90
C ASP A 591 30.77 -26.21 -31.47
N ILE A 592 29.88 -25.37 -32.00
CA ILE A 592 30.19 -24.00 -32.43
C ILE A 592 30.50 -23.10 -31.23
N GLU A 593 29.71 -23.16 -30.15
CA GLU A 593 29.96 -22.41 -28.91
C GLU A 593 31.33 -22.79 -28.31
N GLU A 594 31.64 -24.09 -28.25
CA GLU A 594 32.92 -24.60 -27.75
C GLU A 594 34.10 -24.21 -28.68
N ALA A 595 33.93 -24.28 -30.00
CA ALA A 595 34.95 -23.85 -30.95
C ALA A 595 35.19 -22.34 -30.87
N TYR A 596 34.14 -21.55 -30.67
CA TYR A 596 34.24 -20.09 -30.53
C TYR A 596 35.03 -19.71 -29.28
N TYR A 597 34.81 -20.44 -28.18
CA TYR A 597 35.62 -20.30 -26.96
C TYR A 597 37.12 -20.46 -27.24
N TYR A 598 37.53 -21.52 -27.94
CA TYR A 598 38.94 -21.71 -28.30
C TYR A 598 39.46 -20.62 -29.25
N TYR A 599 38.61 -20.14 -30.16
CA TYR A 599 38.98 -19.09 -31.10
C TYR A 599 39.25 -17.75 -30.39
N VAL A 600 38.36 -17.29 -29.50
CA VAL A 600 38.52 -16.00 -28.79
C VAL A 600 39.62 -16.02 -27.74
N THR A 601 39.99 -17.21 -27.26
CA THR A 601 41.14 -17.41 -26.37
C THR A 601 42.47 -17.53 -27.12
N GLY A 602 42.45 -17.48 -28.46
CA GLY A 602 43.63 -17.49 -29.32
C GLY A 602 44.12 -18.88 -29.73
N ASP A 603 43.49 -19.95 -29.26
CA ASP A 603 43.80 -21.33 -29.65
C ASP A 603 43.02 -21.74 -30.91
N THR A 604 43.43 -21.15 -32.03
CA THR A 604 42.81 -21.40 -33.33
C THR A 604 42.95 -22.85 -33.80
N ALA A 605 43.94 -23.60 -33.29
CA ALA A 605 44.14 -25.01 -33.63
C ALA A 605 43.11 -25.90 -32.93
N ALA A 606 42.89 -25.69 -31.62
CA ALA A 606 41.85 -26.38 -30.87
C ALA A 606 40.44 -26.04 -31.41
N ALA A 607 40.19 -24.77 -31.73
CA ALA A 607 38.95 -24.34 -32.38
C ALA A 607 38.71 -25.11 -33.68
N LYS A 608 39.73 -25.22 -34.53
CA LYS A 608 39.66 -25.97 -35.79
C LYS A 608 39.47 -27.47 -35.57
N SER A 609 40.16 -28.06 -34.60
CA SER A 609 40.04 -29.48 -34.27
C SER A 609 38.63 -29.82 -33.81
N ARG A 610 38.04 -28.96 -32.98
CA ARG A 610 36.66 -29.09 -32.52
C ARG A 610 35.67 -28.99 -33.66
N ILE A 611 35.82 -27.99 -34.54
CA ILE A 611 34.96 -27.82 -35.73
C ILE A 611 35.04 -29.04 -36.66
N LEU A 612 36.25 -29.54 -36.86
CA LEU A 612 36.50 -30.68 -37.74
C LEU A 612 36.28 -32.02 -37.03
N GLY A 613 35.83 -32.06 -35.77
CA GLY A 613 35.64 -33.26 -34.96
C GLY A 613 36.83 -34.22 -35.00
N ILE A 614 38.05 -33.69 -35.05
CA ILE A 614 39.29 -34.46 -34.99
C ILE A 614 39.62 -34.54 -33.50
N GLY A 615 39.57 -35.73 -32.91
CA GLY A 615 39.81 -35.91 -31.47
C GLY A 615 41.14 -35.30 -31.03
N ASP A 616 41.14 -34.68 -29.85
CA ASP A 616 42.27 -33.95 -29.28
C ASP A 616 43.56 -34.80 -29.29
N TYR A 617 44.65 -34.25 -29.83
CA TYR A 617 46.00 -34.81 -29.75
C TYR A 617 46.79 -34.18 -28.60
#